data_AF-A0AA86X739-F1
#
_entry.id   AF-A0AA86X739-F1
#
_cell.length_a   1.000
_cell.length_b   1.000
_cell.length_c   1.000
_cell.angle_alpha   90.00
_cell.angle_beta   90.00
_cell.angle_gamma   90.00
#
_symmetry.space_group_name_H-M   'P 1'
#
loop_
_entity.id
_entity.type
_entity.pdbx_description
1 polymer ?
#
loop_
_entity_poly.entity_id
_entity_poly.type
_entity_poly.pdbx_seq_one_letter_code
_entity_poly.pdbx_strand_id
1 'polypeptide(L)'
;MYDGLIDPSEIFVDGTHIKAAANSHKYRKEMVDQQARFMSEQLAVEIDLDRKKHEKKALKPAKESEAKEKKISTTDPEYGWFHKGETKEVFAYSAQVACDKHGWALAYTVEAGNVHDSQAFPALFSKLEPFSPHYIIADSGYKTQAIAHYLLERNIIPAFPYTRPKGVKGNLRPSNFVYDASYDHYVCPENQVLHYSTTTREGYREYKSNPKVCVSCPLLSICTQSKNFQKVVTRHIW
;
A
#
# COMPACT_ATOMS: atom_id res chain seq x y z
N MET A 1 -14.53 -22.69 21.98
CA MET A 1 -14.99 -22.94 20.60
C MET A 1 -16.40 -22.39 20.50
N TYR A 2 -16.70 -21.57 19.49
CA TYR A 2 -17.92 -20.76 19.39
C TYR A 2 -19.19 -21.55 19.00
N ASP A 3 -19.37 -22.80 19.50
CA ASP A 3 -20.50 -23.70 19.21
C ASP A 3 -20.89 -23.81 17.72
N GLY A 4 -19.95 -23.58 16.80
CA GLY A 4 -20.18 -23.56 15.35
C GLY A 4 -21.02 -22.37 14.85
N LEU A 5 -21.32 -21.38 15.70
CA LEU A 5 -22.06 -20.17 15.33
C LEU A 5 -21.20 -19.19 14.53
N ILE A 6 -19.91 -19.12 14.88
CA ILE A 6 -18.94 -18.19 14.29
C ILE A 6 -17.78 -19.00 13.71
N ASP A 7 -17.35 -18.65 12.50
CA ASP A 7 -16.13 -19.17 11.90
C ASP A 7 -15.04 -18.10 11.77
N PRO A 8 -14.10 -18.01 12.72
CA PRO A 8 -13.04 -17.02 12.69
C PRO A 8 -11.91 -17.33 11.68
N SER A 9 -11.94 -18.47 10.96
CA SER A 9 -10.82 -18.81 10.05
C SER A 9 -10.76 -17.90 8.83
N GLU A 10 -11.91 -17.44 8.35
CA GLU A 10 -12.06 -16.58 7.17
C GLU A 10 -12.77 -15.30 7.58
N ILE A 11 -12.04 -14.18 7.57
CA ILE A 11 -12.58 -12.88 7.97
C ILE A 11 -12.63 -11.94 6.77
N PHE A 12 -13.80 -11.37 6.52
CA PHE A 12 -14.09 -10.41 5.47
C PHE A 12 -14.08 -9.00 6.05
N VAL A 13 -13.28 -8.11 5.49
CA VAL A 13 -13.11 -6.73 5.95
C VAL A 13 -13.58 -5.76 4.86
N ASP A 14 -14.47 -4.85 5.23
CA ASP A 14 -14.96 -3.79 4.34
C ASP A 14 -15.10 -2.45 5.08
N GLY A 15 -14.85 -1.37 4.35
CA GLY A 15 -14.95 0.02 4.83
C GLY A 15 -16.16 0.71 4.20
N THR A 16 -17.09 1.20 5.02
CA THR A 16 -18.27 1.92 4.55
C THR A 16 -18.32 3.34 5.09
N HIS A 17 -18.57 4.30 4.20
CA HIS A 17 -18.73 5.70 4.58
C HIS A 17 -20.17 6.00 5.02
N ILE A 18 -20.33 6.44 6.27
CA ILE A 18 -21.60 6.85 6.87
C ILE A 18 -21.66 8.37 6.87
N LYS A 19 -22.67 8.95 6.20
CA LYS A 19 -22.84 10.40 6.16
C LYS A 19 -23.17 10.93 7.56
N ALA A 20 -22.44 11.94 8.00
CA ALA A 20 -22.72 12.63 9.25
C ALA A 20 -23.93 13.57 9.13
N ALA A 21 -24.64 13.77 10.23
CA ALA A 21 -25.71 14.76 10.35
C ALA A 21 -25.15 16.18 10.58
N ALA A 22 -24.27 16.62 9.69
CA ALA A 22 -23.55 17.89 9.80
C ALA A 22 -23.73 18.77 8.55
N ASN A 23 -23.73 20.09 8.77
CA ASN A 23 -23.82 21.04 7.67
C ASN A 23 -22.44 21.20 7.01
N SER A 24 -22.35 20.88 5.71
CA SER A 24 -21.12 20.98 4.91
C SER A 24 -20.58 22.40 4.78
N HIS A 25 -21.37 23.43 5.06
CA HIS A 25 -20.92 24.83 5.03
C HIS A 25 -20.43 25.34 6.40
N LYS A 26 -20.56 24.55 7.47
CA LYS A 26 -20.09 24.91 8.82
C LYS A 26 -18.80 24.16 9.14
N TYR A 27 -17.67 24.77 8.78
CA TYR A 27 -16.35 24.23 9.04
C TYR A 27 -15.33 25.33 9.35
N ARG A 28 -14.27 24.94 10.06
CA ARG A 28 -13.04 25.73 10.21
C ARG A 28 -11.91 25.02 9.47
N LYS A 29 -10.93 25.78 9.00
CA LYS A 29 -9.72 25.25 8.37
C LYS A 29 -8.64 25.16 9.44
N GLU A 30 -8.04 24.00 9.57
CA GLU A 30 -6.98 23.74 10.54
C GLU A 30 -5.83 23.03 9.84
N MET A 31 -4.60 23.44 10.17
CA MET A 31 -3.40 22.79 9.66
C MET A 31 -3.16 21.55 10.52
N VAL A 32 -3.37 20.38 9.92
CA VAL A 32 -3.20 19.11 10.62
C VAL A 32 -2.05 18.37 9.98
N ASP A 33 -1.14 17.90 10.83
CA ASP A 33 -0.04 17.05 10.41
C ASP A 33 -0.58 15.78 9.75
N GLN A 34 0.11 15.31 8.72
CA GLN A 34 -0.31 14.09 8.07
C GLN A 34 0.05 12.90 8.98
N GLN A 35 -0.93 12.04 9.20
CA GLN A 35 -0.69 10.78 9.91
C GLN A 35 0.33 9.94 9.13
N ALA A 36 1.28 9.38 9.84
CA ALA A 36 2.28 8.48 9.27
C ALA A 36 1.59 7.26 8.64
N ARG A 37 2.19 6.74 7.56
CA ARG A 37 1.71 5.50 6.94
C ARG A 37 1.97 4.34 7.90
N PHE A 38 1.07 3.36 7.89
CA PHE A 38 1.27 2.13 8.65
C PHE A 38 2.61 1.46 8.32
N MET A 39 3.35 1.04 9.35
CA MET A 39 4.70 0.44 9.28
C MET A 39 5.79 1.32 8.64
N SER A 40 5.62 2.64 8.56
CA SER A 40 6.64 3.50 7.94
C SER A 40 7.99 3.49 8.67
N GLU A 41 7.99 3.34 9.99
CA GLU A 41 9.21 3.28 10.79
C GLU A 41 9.99 1.99 10.54
N GLN A 42 9.29 0.85 10.58
CA GLN A 42 9.88 -0.45 10.25
C GLN A 42 10.44 -0.45 8.82
N LEU A 43 9.68 0.08 7.86
CA LEU A 43 10.14 0.21 6.48
C LEU A 43 11.42 1.04 6.37
N ALA A 44 11.52 2.14 7.11
CA ALA A 44 12.71 2.99 7.10
C ALA A 44 13.95 2.25 7.63
N VAL A 45 13.80 1.48 8.71
CA VAL A 45 14.87 0.64 9.27
C VAL A 45 15.32 -0.40 8.25
N GLU A 46 14.38 -1.09 7.61
CA GLU A 46 14.70 -2.13 6.61
C GLU A 46 15.34 -1.54 5.35
N ILE A 47 14.90 -0.37 4.89
CA ILE A 47 15.55 0.36 3.79
C ILE A 47 17.00 0.66 4.13
N ASP A 48 17.28 1.13 5.35
CA ASP A 48 18.65 1.47 5.74
C ASP A 48 19.54 0.23 5.89
N LEU A 49 19.00 -0.90 6.38
CA LEU A 49 19.70 -2.19 6.40
C LEU A 49 20.01 -2.69 4.99
N ASP A 50 19.04 -2.62 4.08
CA ASP A 50 19.19 -2.98 2.67
C ASP A 50 20.25 -2.12 1.99
N ARG A 51 20.21 -0.81 2.19
CA ARG A 51 21.22 0.13 1.65
C ARG A 51 22.61 -0.16 2.20
N LYS A 52 22.74 -0.49 3.50
CA LYS A 52 24.01 -0.92 4.10
C LYS A 52 24.55 -2.21 3.45
N LYS A 53 23.69 -3.20 3.22
CA LYS A 53 24.06 -4.44 2.51
C LYS A 53 24.64 -4.15 1.12
N HIS A 54 24.14 -3.11 0.45
CA HIS A 54 24.62 -2.65 -0.85
C HIS A 54 25.69 -1.54 -0.80
N GLU A 55 26.31 -1.32 0.36
CA GLU A 55 27.37 -0.31 0.56
C GLU A 55 26.93 1.12 0.19
N LYS A 56 25.63 1.40 0.26
CA LYS A 56 25.04 2.73 0.04
C LYS A 56 24.87 3.46 1.36
N LYS A 57 25.05 4.78 1.31
CA LYS A 57 24.76 5.67 2.45
C LYS A 57 23.27 5.62 2.80
N ALA A 58 22.97 5.71 4.09
CA ALA A 58 21.61 5.88 4.60
C ALA A 58 20.92 7.07 3.93
N LEU A 59 19.60 6.98 3.79
CA LEU A 59 18.84 8.12 3.30
C LEU A 59 18.83 9.21 4.38
N LYS A 60 18.77 10.48 3.97
CA LYS A 60 18.46 11.55 4.93
C LYS A 60 17.10 11.25 5.57
N PRO A 61 16.78 11.79 6.76
CA PRO A 61 15.41 11.76 7.25
C PRO A 61 14.47 12.41 6.23
N ALA A 62 13.23 11.94 6.16
CA ALA A 62 12.22 12.62 5.37
C ALA A 62 12.01 14.03 5.92
N LYS A 63 11.79 15.01 5.03
CA LYS A 63 11.21 16.26 5.50
C LYS A 63 9.85 15.88 6.11
N GLU A 64 9.56 16.39 7.30
CA GLU A 64 8.23 16.27 7.88
C GLU A 64 7.20 16.64 6.82
N SER A 65 6.20 15.78 6.64
CA SER A 65 5.12 16.05 5.69
C SER A 65 4.50 17.38 6.07
N GLU A 66 4.51 18.34 5.15
CA GLU A 66 3.92 19.65 5.39
C GLU A 66 2.48 19.46 5.87
N ALA A 67 2.14 20.13 6.98
CA ALA A 67 0.80 20.13 7.53
C ALA A 67 -0.19 20.49 6.42
N LYS A 68 -1.24 19.68 6.28
CA LYS A 68 -2.26 19.92 5.25
C LYS A 68 -3.44 20.62 5.87
N GLU A 69 -3.96 21.60 5.13
CA GLU A 69 -5.20 22.24 5.49
C GLU A 69 -6.35 21.22 5.44
N LYS A 70 -6.97 20.93 6.59
CA LYS A 70 -8.15 20.09 6.71
C LYS A 70 -9.36 20.94 7.09
N LYS A 71 -10.51 20.62 6.51
CA LYS A 71 -11.80 21.18 6.92
C LYS A 71 -12.31 20.36 8.10
N ILE A 72 -12.40 20.99 9.26
CA ILE A 72 -12.94 20.40 10.49
C ILE A 72 -14.33 20.97 10.72
N SER A 73 -15.32 20.13 10.93
CA SER A 73 -16.68 20.62 11.20
C SER A 73 -16.72 21.39 12.53
N THR A 74 -17.53 22.43 12.57
CA THR A 74 -17.82 23.14 13.83
C THR A 74 -18.81 22.38 14.72
N THR A 75 -19.50 21.37 14.21
CA THR A 75 -20.51 20.59 14.95
C THR A 75 -19.91 19.36 15.63
N ASP A 76 -19.01 18.63 14.96
CA ASP A 76 -18.21 17.55 15.55
C ASP A 76 -16.83 17.49 14.85
N PRO A 77 -15.73 17.69 15.58
CA PRO A 77 -14.39 17.58 15.02
C PRO A 77 -14.01 16.18 14.51
N GLU A 78 -14.71 15.12 14.94
CA GLU A 78 -14.45 13.74 14.54
C GLU A 78 -14.93 13.42 13.12
N TYR A 79 -15.70 14.31 12.49
CA TYR A 79 -16.12 14.13 11.10
C TYR A 79 -14.97 14.33 10.11
N GLY A 80 -14.84 13.41 9.16
CA GLY A 80 -13.94 13.56 8.03
C GLY A 80 -14.62 14.25 6.85
N TRP A 81 -13.94 15.23 6.24
CA TRP A 81 -14.38 15.80 4.96
C TRP A 81 -14.20 14.78 3.83
N PHE A 82 -15.29 14.34 3.22
CA PHE A 82 -15.31 13.27 2.23
C PHE A 82 -15.98 13.69 0.92
N HIS A 83 -15.43 13.23 -0.21
CA HIS A 83 -16.01 13.41 -1.54
C HIS A 83 -16.79 12.15 -1.95
N LYS A 84 -18.12 12.23 -1.91
CA LYS A 84 -19.00 11.15 -2.37
C LYS A 84 -19.29 11.30 -3.87
N GLY A 85 -18.60 10.50 -4.68
CA GLY A 85 -18.67 10.58 -6.14
C GLY A 85 -18.06 11.88 -6.67
N GLU A 86 -18.44 12.31 -7.87
CA GLU A 86 -17.83 13.49 -8.52
C GLU A 86 -18.38 14.84 -8.01
N THR A 87 -19.52 14.87 -7.29
CA THR A 87 -20.29 16.11 -7.09
C THR A 87 -20.66 16.46 -5.65
N LYS A 88 -20.53 15.58 -4.65
CA LYS A 88 -21.00 15.87 -3.29
C LYS A 88 -19.90 15.78 -2.25
N GLU A 89 -19.55 16.93 -1.69
CA GLU A 89 -18.71 17.04 -0.50
C GLU A 89 -19.58 16.93 0.75
N VAL A 90 -19.30 15.96 1.62
CA VAL A 90 -20.05 15.72 2.85
C VAL A 90 -19.10 15.40 3.99
N PHE A 91 -19.51 15.74 5.20
CA PHE A 91 -18.91 15.18 6.40
C PHE A 91 -19.37 13.74 6.58
N ALA A 92 -18.45 12.83 6.86
CA ALA A 92 -18.71 11.40 7.01
C ALA A 92 -17.80 10.75 8.06
N TYR A 93 -18.24 9.60 8.54
CA TYR A 93 -17.41 8.60 9.22
C TYR A 93 -17.07 7.48 8.25
N SER A 94 -15.93 6.83 8.43
CA SER A 94 -15.64 5.54 7.82
C SER A 94 -15.78 4.48 8.90
N ALA A 95 -16.78 3.60 8.76
CA ALA A 95 -16.94 2.44 9.62
C ALA A 95 -16.30 1.25 8.92
N GLN A 96 -15.26 0.68 9.53
CA GLN A 96 -14.66 -0.56 9.08
C GLN A 96 -15.26 -1.70 9.87
N VAL A 97 -15.74 -2.72 9.16
CA VAL A 97 -16.41 -3.87 9.75
C VAL A 97 -15.73 -5.13 9.28
N ALA A 98 -15.54 -6.06 10.20
CA ALA A 98 -15.01 -7.38 9.96
C ALA A 98 -16.06 -8.43 10.29
N CYS A 99 -16.37 -9.29 9.31
CA CYS A 99 -17.38 -10.33 9.44
C CYS A 99 -16.79 -11.71 9.16
N ASP A 100 -17.40 -12.74 9.72
CA ASP A 100 -17.11 -14.12 9.31
C ASP A 100 -17.84 -14.49 8.00
N LYS A 101 -17.60 -15.72 7.53
CA LYS A 101 -18.27 -16.26 6.33
C LYS A 101 -19.79 -16.41 6.45
N HIS A 102 -20.32 -16.41 7.67
CA HIS A 102 -21.76 -16.51 7.95
C HIS A 102 -22.43 -15.13 8.09
N GLY A 103 -21.65 -14.05 8.02
CA GLY A 103 -22.13 -12.67 8.13
C GLY A 103 -22.20 -12.13 9.56
N TRP A 104 -21.65 -12.84 10.55
CA TRP A 104 -21.52 -12.34 11.91
C TRP A 104 -20.44 -11.28 12.00
N ALA A 105 -20.79 -10.09 12.49
CA ALA A 105 -19.82 -9.05 12.78
C ALA A 105 -18.94 -9.47 13.98
N LEU A 106 -17.65 -9.60 13.72
CA LEU A 106 -16.64 -9.97 14.73
C LEU A 106 -16.05 -8.73 15.40
N ALA A 107 -15.77 -7.71 14.61
CA ALA A 107 -15.21 -6.45 15.09
C ALA A 107 -15.59 -5.29 14.17
N TYR A 108 -15.53 -4.08 14.71
CA TYR A 108 -15.63 -2.86 13.94
C TYR A 108 -14.77 -1.73 14.55
N THR A 109 -14.40 -0.77 13.72
CA THR A 109 -13.81 0.52 14.12
C THR A 109 -14.51 1.64 13.38
N VAL A 110 -14.55 2.82 13.99
CA VAL A 110 -15.13 4.02 13.38
C VAL A 110 -14.05 5.09 13.39
N GLU A 111 -13.75 5.61 12.22
CA GLU A 111 -12.74 6.63 12.00
C GLU A 111 -13.36 7.80 11.24
N ALA A 112 -12.65 8.92 11.20
CA ALA A 112 -13.07 10.05 10.39
C ALA A 112 -13.11 9.65 8.90
N GLY A 113 -14.14 10.06 8.16
CA GLY A 113 -14.35 9.66 6.76
C GLY A 113 -13.29 10.14 5.75
N ASN A 114 -12.26 10.85 6.20
CA ASN A 114 -11.09 11.23 5.41
C ASN A 114 -9.85 10.35 5.69
N VAL A 115 -9.94 9.44 6.66
CA VAL A 115 -8.92 8.43 6.93
C VAL A 115 -9.04 7.34 5.88
N HIS A 116 -7.92 7.03 5.22
CA HIS A 116 -7.87 5.96 4.22
C HIS A 116 -7.93 4.60 4.91
N ASP A 117 -8.60 3.63 4.29
CA ASP A 117 -8.88 2.34 4.93
C ASP A 117 -7.62 1.61 5.42
N SER A 118 -6.52 1.72 4.65
CA SER A 118 -5.22 1.15 5.04
C SER A 118 -4.63 1.73 6.33
N GLN A 119 -4.98 2.96 6.71
CA GLN A 119 -4.49 3.60 7.95
C GLN A 119 -5.33 3.22 9.16
N ALA A 120 -6.62 2.94 8.94
CA ALA A 120 -7.56 2.52 9.97
C ALA A 120 -7.48 1.00 10.25
N PHE A 121 -7.00 0.22 9.28
CA PHE A 121 -6.83 -1.24 9.40
C PHE A 121 -6.13 -1.73 10.68
N PRO A 122 -5.03 -1.12 11.16
CA PRO A 122 -4.33 -1.62 12.35
C PRO A 122 -5.21 -1.61 13.60
N ALA A 123 -6.05 -0.58 13.77
CA ALA A 123 -6.97 -0.49 14.89
C ALA A 123 -8.05 -1.58 14.83
N LEU A 124 -8.53 -1.90 13.63
CA LEU A 124 -9.47 -3.00 13.41
C LEU A 124 -8.78 -4.35 13.68
N PHE A 125 -7.59 -4.55 13.13
CA PHE A 125 -6.86 -5.81 13.22
C PHE A 125 -6.51 -6.18 14.66
N SER A 126 -6.16 -5.21 15.53
CA SER A 126 -5.92 -5.48 16.95
C SER A 126 -7.10 -6.15 17.66
N LYS A 127 -8.34 -5.92 17.18
CA LYS A 127 -9.55 -6.60 17.69
C LYS A 127 -9.74 -7.99 17.08
N LEU A 128 -9.16 -8.22 15.90
CA LEU A 128 -9.24 -9.49 15.16
C LEU A 128 -8.12 -10.47 15.54
N GLU A 129 -6.98 -9.97 16.02
CA GLU A 129 -5.83 -10.78 16.42
C GLU A 129 -6.18 -11.94 17.37
N PRO A 130 -7.04 -11.77 18.40
CA PRO A 130 -7.44 -12.87 19.29
C PRO A 130 -8.17 -14.01 18.58
N PHE A 131 -8.78 -13.76 17.43
CA PHE A 131 -9.50 -14.78 16.66
C PHE A 131 -8.56 -15.67 15.83
N SER A 132 -7.29 -15.29 15.68
CA SER A 132 -6.26 -16.04 14.92
C SER A 132 -6.75 -16.50 13.54
N PRO A 133 -7.18 -15.57 12.66
CA PRO A 133 -7.71 -15.92 11.35
C PRO A 133 -6.66 -16.55 10.46
N HIS A 134 -7.07 -17.45 9.57
CA HIS A 134 -6.20 -18.01 8.54
C HIS A 134 -6.18 -17.13 7.28
N TYR A 135 -7.34 -16.57 6.93
CA TYR A 135 -7.51 -15.66 5.80
C TYR A 135 -8.12 -14.33 6.25
N ILE A 136 -7.56 -13.24 5.72
CA ILE A 136 -8.22 -11.93 5.73
C ILE A 136 -8.51 -11.55 4.29
N ILE A 137 -9.80 -11.52 3.95
CA ILE A 137 -10.32 -11.10 2.67
C ILE A 137 -10.70 -9.63 2.78
N ALA A 138 -10.07 -8.77 1.99
CA ALA A 138 -10.32 -7.33 2.07
C ALA A 138 -10.35 -6.69 0.68
N ASP A 139 -10.99 -5.53 0.61
CA ASP A 139 -11.16 -4.78 -0.63
C ASP A 139 -9.84 -4.15 -1.14
N SER A 140 -9.93 -3.37 -2.22
CA SER A 140 -8.75 -2.72 -2.80
C SER A 140 -8.18 -1.57 -1.96
N GLY A 141 -8.95 -0.99 -1.04
CA GLY A 141 -8.50 0.05 -0.11
C GLY A 141 -7.50 -0.48 0.93
N TYR A 142 -7.62 -1.76 1.31
CA TYR A 142 -6.67 -2.43 2.21
C TYR A 142 -5.43 -3.00 1.50
N LYS A 143 -5.43 -3.05 0.17
CA LYS A 143 -4.36 -3.64 -0.64
C LYS A 143 -3.10 -2.76 -0.65
N THR A 144 -2.28 -2.89 0.39
CA THR A 144 -0.99 -2.22 0.54
C THR A 144 0.11 -3.22 0.89
N GLN A 145 1.37 -2.91 0.54
CA GLN A 145 2.52 -3.75 0.87
C GLN A 145 2.68 -3.90 2.38
N ALA A 146 2.44 -2.83 3.16
CA ALA A 146 2.52 -2.84 4.61
C ALA A 146 1.54 -3.85 5.22
N ILE A 147 0.26 -3.78 4.84
CA ILE A 147 -0.76 -4.71 5.36
C ILE A 147 -0.45 -6.13 4.91
N ALA A 148 -0.07 -6.34 3.64
CA ALA A 148 0.28 -7.67 3.14
C ALA A 148 1.44 -8.29 3.94
N HIS A 149 2.52 -7.53 4.13
CA HIS A 149 3.70 -7.95 4.90
C HIS A 149 3.34 -8.27 6.35
N TYR A 150 2.63 -7.35 7.01
CA TYR A 150 2.20 -7.49 8.40
C TYR A 150 1.37 -8.74 8.67
N LEU A 151 0.47 -9.09 7.75
CA LEU A 151 -0.37 -10.29 7.83
C LEU A 151 0.44 -11.57 7.56
N LEU A 152 1.30 -11.55 6.53
CA LEU A 152 2.15 -12.70 6.19
C LEU A 152 3.15 -13.03 7.32
N GLU A 153 3.74 -12.02 7.99
CA GLU A 153 4.59 -12.22 9.17
C GLU A 153 3.87 -12.94 10.33
N ARG A 154 2.55 -12.84 10.38
CA ARG A 154 1.68 -13.50 11.38
C ARG A 154 1.11 -14.83 10.88
N ASN A 155 1.57 -15.33 9.73
CA ASN A 155 1.04 -16.52 9.07
C ASN A 155 -0.45 -16.41 8.69
N ILE A 156 -0.92 -15.19 8.43
CA ILE A 156 -2.28 -14.91 7.94
C ILE A 156 -2.18 -14.63 6.45
N ILE A 157 -3.02 -15.29 5.64
CA ILE A 157 -2.99 -15.14 4.19
C ILE A 157 -3.92 -13.97 3.79
N PRO A 158 -3.37 -12.86 3.26
CA PRO A 158 -4.20 -11.78 2.73
C PRO A 158 -4.78 -12.16 1.36
N ALA A 159 -6.10 -12.10 1.23
CA ALA A 159 -6.80 -12.28 -0.04
C ALA A 159 -7.33 -10.92 -0.53
N PHE A 160 -6.57 -10.27 -1.41
CA PHE A 160 -6.93 -8.98 -2.00
C PHE A 160 -7.42 -9.13 -3.44
N PRO A 161 -8.27 -8.21 -3.94
CA PRO A 161 -8.72 -8.23 -5.32
C PRO A 161 -7.55 -8.11 -6.31
N TYR A 162 -7.65 -8.84 -7.41
CA TYR A 162 -6.67 -8.77 -8.50
C TYR A 162 -6.66 -7.37 -9.12
N THR A 163 -5.46 -6.82 -9.34
CA THR A 163 -5.29 -5.57 -10.08
C THR A 163 -4.53 -5.89 -11.35
N ARG A 164 -5.13 -5.55 -12.49
CA ARG A 164 -4.48 -5.75 -13.79
C ARG A 164 -3.16 -4.98 -13.83
N PRO A 165 -2.03 -5.61 -14.23
CA PRO A 165 -0.76 -4.92 -14.37
C PRO A 165 -0.88 -3.70 -15.27
N LYS A 166 -0.51 -2.54 -14.74
CA LYS A 166 -0.46 -1.27 -15.46
C LYS A 166 0.80 -1.24 -16.33
N GLY A 167 0.68 -0.69 -17.55
CA GLY A 167 1.80 -0.59 -18.49
C GLY A 167 1.32 -0.37 -19.92
N VAL A 168 2.26 0.02 -20.79
CA VAL A 168 1.98 0.20 -22.22
C VAL A 168 1.72 -1.16 -22.87
N LYS A 169 0.61 -1.29 -23.59
CA LYS A 169 0.25 -2.53 -24.29
C LYS A 169 1.32 -2.83 -25.35
N GLY A 170 1.78 -4.08 -25.39
CA GLY A 170 2.84 -4.53 -26.32
C GLY A 170 4.26 -4.45 -25.75
N ASN A 171 4.47 -3.74 -24.63
CA ASN A 171 5.78 -3.70 -23.99
C ASN A 171 6.04 -4.94 -23.13
N LEU A 172 7.33 -5.23 -22.92
CA LEU A 172 7.80 -6.25 -21.99
C LEU A 172 7.27 -5.98 -20.57
N ARG A 173 6.68 -7.01 -19.98
CA ARG A 173 6.12 -7.02 -18.62
C ARG A 173 7.20 -7.36 -17.60
N PRO A 174 6.99 -7.07 -16.30
CA PRO A 174 7.89 -7.52 -15.24
C PRO A 174 8.15 -9.03 -15.26
N SER A 175 7.15 -9.84 -15.63
CA SER A 175 7.29 -11.29 -15.77
C SER A 175 8.26 -11.75 -16.86
N ASN A 176 8.67 -10.85 -17.77
CA ASN A 176 9.70 -11.14 -18.77
C ASN A 176 11.13 -10.95 -18.24
N PHE A 177 11.30 -10.45 -17.01
CA PHE A 177 12.60 -10.27 -16.38
C PHE A 177 12.71 -11.28 -15.23
N VAL A 178 13.77 -12.07 -15.23
CA VAL A 178 13.99 -13.12 -14.23
C VAL A 178 14.87 -12.54 -13.13
N TYR A 179 14.46 -12.70 -11.87
CA TYR A 179 15.28 -12.30 -10.73
C TYR A 179 16.20 -13.44 -10.32
N ASP A 180 17.50 -13.17 -10.25
CA ASP A 180 18.50 -14.05 -9.67
C ASP A 180 18.79 -13.62 -8.23
N ALA A 181 18.38 -14.45 -7.27
CA ALA A 181 18.56 -14.17 -5.85
C ALA A 181 20.01 -14.35 -5.38
N SER A 182 20.82 -15.17 -6.07
CA SER A 182 22.21 -15.46 -5.67
C SER A 182 23.11 -14.25 -5.89
N TYR A 183 22.85 -13.53 -6.97
CA TYR A 183 23.64 -12.37 -7.39
C TYR A 183 22.89 -11.04 -7.25
N ASP A 184 21.65 -11.08 -6.75
CA ASP A 184 20.77 -9.93 -6.56
C ASP A 184 20.69 -9.01 -7.79
N HIS A 185 20.24 -9.59 -8.91
CA HIS A 185 20.04 -8.86 -10.15
C HIS A 185 18.86 -9.40 -10.95
N TYR A 186 18.43 -8.64 -11.96
CA TYR A 186 17.48 -9.13 -12.95
C TYR A 186 18.18 -9.46 -14.26
N VAL A 187 17.72 -10.50 -14.94
CA VAL A 187 18.14 -10.87 -16.29
C VAL A 187 16.99 -10.56 -17.25
N CYS A 188 17.28 -9.81 -18.31
CA CYS A 188 16.29 -9.50 -19.34
C CYS A 188 16.16 -10.63 -20.39
N PRO A 189 15.16 -10.59 -21.28
CA PRO A 189 14.99 -11.60 -22.34
C PRO A 189 16.18 -11.74 -23.29
N GLU A 190 17.03 -10.71 -23.41
CA GLU A 190 18.25 -10.72 -24.23
C GLU A 190 19.49 -11.14 -23.41
N ASN A 191 19.28 -11.81 -22.27
CA ASN A 191 20.30 -12.27 -21.33
C ASN A 191 21.23 -11.17 -20.80
N GLN A 192 20.78 -9.91 -20.81
CA GLN A 192 21.53 -8.80 -20.21
C GLN A 192 21.14 -8.60 -18.76
N VAL A 193 22.14 -8.34 -17.92
CA VAL A 193 21.97 -8.12 -16.49
C VAL A 193 21.53 -6.67 -16.21
N LEU A 194 20.55 -6.54 -15.33
CA LEU A 194 20.11 -5.31 -14.70
C LEU A 194 20.60 -5.33 -13.26
N HIS A 195 21.65 -4.55 -12.99
CA HIS A 195 22.25 -4.48 -11.65
C HIS A 195 21.44 -3.61 -10.71
N TYR A 196 21.49 -3.94 -9.42
CA TYR A 196 21.00 -3.08 -8.35
C TYR A 196 21.61 -1.67 -8.48
N SER A 197 20.76 -0.65 -8.40
CA SER A 197 21.14 0.75 -8.48
C SER A 197 21.03 1.43 -7.12
N THR A 198 19.85 1.36 -6.52
CA THR A 198 19.51 2.01 -5.24
C THR A 198 18.18 1.47 -4.71
N THR A 199 17.94 1.68 -3.44
CA THR A 199 16.65 1.49 -2.79
C THR A 199 16.02 2.86 -2.53
N THR A 200 14.76 3.05 -2.96
CA THR A 200 14.02 4.31 -2.81
C THR A 200 13.49 4.46 -1.38
N ARG A 201 13.00 5.66 -1.05
CA ARG A 201 12.40 5.92 0.27
C ARG A 201 11.06 5.19 0.46
N GLU A 202 10.40 4.83 -0.63
CA GLU A 202 9.16 4.05 -0.63
C GLU A 202 9.42 2.53 -0.55
N GLY A 203 10.67 2.10 -0.36
CA GLY A 203 10.99 0.68 -0.18
C GLY A 203 11.18 -0.11 -1.47
N TYR A 204 11.42 0.53 -2.61
CA TYR A 204 11.67 -0.17 -3.87
C TYR A 204 13.16 -0.24 -4.18
N ARG A 205 13.68 -1.45 -4.38
CA ARG A 205 14.97 -1.70 -5.04
C ARG A 205 14.81 -1.43 -6.53
N GLU A 206 15.65 -0.54 -7.08
CA GLU A 206 15.74 -0.28 -8.51
C GLU A 206 16.88 -1.06 -9.15
N TYR A 207 16.59 -1.78 -10.22
CA TYR A 207 17.55 -2.50 -11.04
C TYR A 207 17.59 -1.87 -12.42
N LYS A 208 18.79 -1.53 -12.90
CA LYS A 208 18.97 -0.73 -14.13
C LYS A 208 19.80 -1.47 -15.16
N SER A 209 19.35 -1.43 -16.41
CA SER A 209 20.13 -1.93 -17.54
C SER A 209 21.27 -0.97 -17.90
N ASN A 210 22.26 -1.47 -18.64
CA ASN A 210 23.32 -0.65 -19.21
C ASN A 210 22.83 0.06 -20.49
N PRO A 211 22.71 1.39 -20.52
CA PRO A 211 22.28 2.14 -21.69
C PRO A 211 23.08 1.85 -22.95
N LYS A 212 24.42 1.71 -22.82
CA LYS A 212 25.32 1.54 -23.95
C LYS A 212 25.05 0.25 -24.73
N VAL A 213 24.63 -0.80 -24.01
CA VAL A 213 24.24 -2.09 -24.60
C VAL A 213 22.81 -2.00 -25.16
N CYS A 214 21.93 -1.30 -24.45
CA CYS A 214 20.52 -1.23 -24.82
C CYS A 214 20.26 -0.40 -26.10
N VAL A 215 21.11 0.57 -26.44
CA VAL A 215 20.97 1.39 -27.65
C VAL A 215 20.90 0.54 -28.92
N SER A 216 21.65 -0.56 -29.00
CA SER A 216 21.67 -1.48 -30.13
C SER A 216 20.80 -2.73 -29.91
N CYS A 217 19.95 -2.76 -28.88
CA CYS A 217 19.16 -3.93 -28.53
C CYS A 217 17.97 -4.10 -29.51
N PRO A 218 17.74 -5.29 -30.09
CA PRO A 218 16.65 -5.53 -31.02
C PRO A 218 15.27 -5.36 -30.37
N LEU A 219 15.16 -5.61 -29.07
CA LEU A 219 13.92 -5.50 -28.30
C LEU A 219 13.68 -4.09 -27.73
N LEU A 220 14.53 -3.11 -28.04
CA LEU A 220 14.47 -1.78 -27.44
C LEU A 220 13.09 -1.12 -27.58
N SER A 221 12.48 -1.22 -28.76
CA SER A 221 11.17 -0.63 -29.09
C SER A 221 10.02 -1.13 -28.21
N ILE A 222 10.10 -2.39 -27.75
CA ILE A 222 9.11 -3.00 -26.85
C ILE A 222 9.60 -3.08 -25.40
N CYS A 223 10.85 -2.73 -25.10
CA CYS A 223 11.43 -2.85 -23.76
C CYS A 223 11.25 -1.58 -22.91
N THR A 224 11.67 -0.43 -23.44
CA THR A 224 11.68 0.86 -22.72
C THR A 224 11.44 2.03 -23.66
N GLN A 225 10.70 3.04 -23.19
CA GLN A 225 10.52 4.33 -23.88
C GLN A 225 11.43 5.43 -23.30
N SER A 226 12.38 5.04 -22.44
CA SER A 226 13.33 5.97 -21.85
C SER A 226 14.21 6.61 -22.92
N LYS A 227 14.34 7.95 -22.88
CA LYS A 227 15.24 8.71 -23.76
C LYS A 227 16.70 8.28 -23.63
N ASN A 228 17.07 7.74 -22.47
CA ASN A 228 18.42 7.27 -22.19
C ASN A 228 18.60 5.77 -22.51
N PHE A 229 17.62 5.14 -23.17
CA PHE A 229 17.64 3.72 -23.52
C PHE A 229 17.85 2.78 -22.31
N GLN A 230 17.51 3.25 -21.11
CA GLN A 230 17.67 2.50 -19.87
C GLN A 230 16.34 1.86 -19.46
N LYS A 231 16.37 0.57 -19.16
CA LYS A 231 15.27 -0.13 -18.50
C LYS A 231 15.48 -0.08 -17.00
N VAL A 232 14.41 0.23 -16.27
CA VAL A 232 14.36 0.14 -14.82
C VAL A 232 13.32 -0.91 -14.46
N VAL A 233 13.71 -1.86 -13.61
CA VAL A 233 12.81 -2.83 -12.98
C VAL A 233 12.85 -2.55 -11.48
N THR A 234 11.69 -2.54 -10.84
CA THR A 234 11.59 -2.29 -9.40
C THR A 234 11.07 -3.53 -8.68
N ARG A 235 11.61 -3.76 -7.48
CA ARG A 235 11.16 -4.82 -6.56
C ARG A 235 11.01 -4.21 -5.17
N HIS A 236 9.90 -4.43 -4.50
CA HIS A 236 9.73 -3.97 -3.13
C HIS A 236 10.58 -4.82 -2.17
N ILE A 237 10.98 -4.25 -1.02
CA ILE A 237 11.80 -4.96 -0.01
C ILE A 237 10.99 -6.07 0.67
N TRP A 238 9.74 -5.76 1.02
CA TRP A 238 8.68 -6.70 1.42
C TRP A 238 8.09 -7.43 0.21
#